data_AF-A0A562PJ54-F1
#
_entry.id   AF-A0A562PJ54-F1
#
_cell.length_a   1.000
_cell.length_b   1.000
_cell.length_c   1.000
_cell.angle_alpha   90.00
_cell.angle_beta   90.00
_cell.angle_gamma   90.00
#
_symmetry.space_group_name_H-M   'P 1'
#
loop_
_entity.id
_entity.type
_entity.pdbx_description
1 polymer ?
#
loop_
_entity_poly.entity_id
_entity_poly.type
_entity_poly.pdbx_seq_one_letter_code
_entity_poly.pdbx_strand_id
1 'polypeptide(L)'
;MDLNDRISCYRALQTRDTRFDGRLFVGVTSTGIYCRPICPARTARIENCRFFASAAAAQQEGFRPCLRCRPESAPGGGAWRGSSDTVARALALFAETGHDERAVEAVAARLQVSARQLRRLFQQHLGAAPVTVLQTRRILLAKQLIHETRLPMTDVAMAAGFGSVRRFNETFKAMYRRAPSALRHGAGNAASGEELVLRLRYQPPYDWSAMLSACVPLPGVAVTGQGQYARTLRIGAVPGTLRVAHDPHRHGLTVGLRLADVRAMPEALERVTRVFDTAADIATINAHLSTDPLLAPLVARRPGLRPLGSWDGFEAAVLALLPAAGVAALLDLCADPLPATLCLPGLERLFPTAAAVAAAHLATLPVTAAQHGALRTLAEAAAADPTLFDAVADVTFDHSAFNHPALAERSAGWQPWLAYAARHLDSLNHNEETS
;
A
#
# COMPACT_ATOMS: atom_id res chain seq x y z
N MET A 1 -13.38 3.24 30.90
CA MET A 1 -12.80 4.25 31.82
C MET A 1 -13.95 5.16 32.19
N ASP A 2 -14.20 5.34 33.48
CA ASP A 2 -15.20 6.28 33.95
C ASP A 2 -14.66 7.71 33.76
N LEU A 3 -15.36 8.54 32.97
CA LEU A 3 -14.98 9.93 32.73
C LEU A 3 -15.15 10.80 33.98
N ASN A 4 -15.86 10.30 34.99
CA ASN A 4 -15.96 10.94 36.30
C ASN A 4 -14.66 10.79 37.12
N ASP A 5 -13.79 9.82 36.79
CA ASP A 5 -12.45 9.74 37.37
C ASP A 5 -11.50 10.73 36.65
N ARG A 6 -11.62 12.00 37.08
CA ARG A 6 -10.82 13.11 36.58
C ARG A 6 -9.31 12.91 36.80
N ILE A 7 -8.92 12.18 37.84
CA ILE A 7 -7.50 11.94 38.15
C ILE A 7 -6.90 11.00 37.11
N SER A 8 -7.59 9.90 36.79
CA SER A 8 -7.12 8.96 35.77
C SER A 8 -7.13 9.55 34.36
N CYS A 9 -8.16 10.34 34.01
CA CYS A 9 -8.20 11.07 32.74
C CYS A 9 -7.05 12.08 32.61
N TYR A 10 -6.74 12.79 33.71
CA TYR A 10 -5.63 13.73 33.75
C TYR A 10 -4.26 13.04 33.66
N ARG A 11 -4.10 11.86 34.29
CA ARG A 11 -2.89 11.05 34.13
C ARG A 11 -2.68 10.64 32.67
N ALA A 12 -3.72 10.19 31.97
CA ALA A 12 -3.63 9.85 30.55
C ALA A 12 -3.20 11.04 29.68
N LEU A 13 -3.65 12.25 30.01
CA LEU A 13 -3.22 13.49 29.36
C LEU A 13 -1.76 13.86 29.69
N GLN A 14 -1.32 13.67 30.93
CA GLN A 14 0.06 13.94 31.33
C GLN A 14 1.06 12.98 30.69
N THR A 15 0.70 11.69 30.61
CA THR A 15 1.54 10.65 30.02
C THR A 15 1.42 10.58 28.50
N ARG A 16 0.45 11.27 27.90
CA ARG A 16 0.12 11.21 26.47
C ARG A 16 -0.09 9.77 25.99
N ASP A 17 -0.82 9.00 26.79
CA ASP A 17 -1.02 7.57 26.55
C ASP A 17 -1.92 7.33 25.33
N THR A 18 -1.35 6.72 24.30
CA THR A 18 -2.01 6.46 23.01
C THR A 18 -3.19 5.50 23.12
N ARG A 19 -3.27 4.69 24.19
CA ARG A 19 -4.41 3.77 24.41
C ARG A 19 -5.72 4.50 24.70
N PHE A 20 -5.64 5.77 25.08
CA PHE A 20 -6.78 6.63 25.37
C PHE A 20 -7.10 7.62 24.25
N ASP A 21 -6.29 7.62 23.19
CA ASP A 21 -6.52 8.45 22.03
C ASP A 21 -7.85 8.13 21.36
N GLY A 22 -8.75 9.12 21.27
CA GLY A 22 -10.10 8.96 20.71
C GLY A 22 -11.12 8.35 21.66
N ARG A 23 -10.69 7.90 22.85
CA ARG A 23 -11.57 7.42 23.92
C ARG A 23 -11.90 8.51 24.93
N LEU A 24 -11.09 9.56 24.99
CA LEU A 24 -11.32 10.74 25.82
C LEU A 24 -10.84 12.00 25.10
N PHE A 25 -11.48 13.12 25.40
CA PHE A 25 -11.12 14.45 24.92
C PHE A 25 -11.02 15.39 26.12
N VAL A 26 -10.10 16.35 26.08
CA VAL A 26 -9.91 17.33 27.16
C VAL A 26 -10.24 18.74 26.68
N GLY A 27 -11.27 19.37 27.24
CA GLY A 27 -11.53 20.80 27.12
C GLY A 27 -10.71 21.59 28.14
N VAL A 28 -9.92 22.54 27.64
CA VAL A 28 -9.11 23.44 28.47
C VAL A 28 -9.88 24.75 28.66
N THR A 29 -10.49 24.92 29.83
CA THR A 29 -11.39 26.05 30.16
C THR A 29 -10.72 27.40 29.98
N SER A 30 -9.43 27.51 30.31
CA SER A 30 -8.66 28.75 30.19
C SER A 30 -8.44 29.22 28.75
N THR A 31 -8.59 28.34 27.76
CA THR A 31 -8.41 28.66 26.32
C THR A 31 -9.67 28.48 25.50
N GLY A 32 -10.68 27.77 26.03
CA GLY A 32 -11.85 27.33 25.28
C GLY A 32 -11.49 26.35 24.16
N ILE A 33 -10.38 25.62 24.27
CA ILE A 33 -9.93 24.64 23.26
C ILE A 33 -10.07 23.24 23.81
N TYR A 34 -10.65 22.31 23.04
CA TYR A 34 -10.56 20.88 23.36
C TYR A 34 -9.49 20.17 22.52
N CYS A 35 -8.85 19.17 23.13
CA CYS A 35 -7.73 18.42 22.58
C CYS A 35 -7.89 16.92 22.79
N ARG A 36 -7.09 16.13 22.08
CA ARG A 36 -6.82 14.72 22.38
C ARG A 36 -5.83 14.57 23.54
N PRO A 37 -5.81 13.42 24.26
CA PRO A 37 -4.87 13.16 25.35
C PRO A 37 -3.41 13.13 24.89
N ILE A 38 -3.17 12.82 23.61
CA ILE A 38 -1.84 12.76 23.02
C ILE A 38 -1.34 14.11 22.47
N CYS A 39 -2.08 15.21 22.69
CA CYS A 39 -1.74 16.50 22.11
C CYS A 39 -0.34 16.96 22.56
N PRO A 40 0.53 17.43 21.64
CA PRO A 40 1.87 17.92 21.98
C PRO A 40 1.84 19.31 22.65
N ALA A 41 0.66 19.93 22.80
CA ALA A 41 0.53 21.17 23.55
C ALA A 41 1.00 20.99 25.01
N ARG A 42 1.36 22.11 25.65
CA ARG A 42 1.68 22.13 27.08
C ARG A 42 0.45 21.65 27.85
N THR A 43 0.63 20.62 28.67
CA THR A 43 -0.46 20.07 29.50
C THR A 43 -0.99 21.15 30.43
N ALA A 44 -2.28 21.46 30.32
CA ALA A 44 -2.96 22.40 31.20
C ALA A 44 -3.05 21.85 32.63
N ARG A 45 -3.25 22.72 33.63
CA ARG A 45 -3.50 22.28 35.01
C ARG A 45 -4.83 21.56 35.09
N ILE A 46 -4.93 20.54 35.94
CA ILE A 46 -6.14 19.71 36.10
C ILE A 46 -7.40 20.54 36.41
N GLU A 47 -7.24 21.64 37.14
CA GLU A 47 -8.29 22.62 37.48
C GLU A 47 -8.95 23.20 36.23
N ASN A 48 -8.18 23.39 35.16
CA ASN A 48 -8.62 23.94 33.89
C ASN A 48 -9.05 22.85 32.88
N CYS A 49 -9.08 21.59 33.27
CA CYS A 49 -9.41 20.47 32.39
C CYS A 49 -10.83 19.95 32.68
N ARG A 50 -11.66 19.90 31.63
CA ARG A 50 -12.89 19.11 31.56
C ARG A 50 -12.70 17.95 30.60
N PHE A 51 -13.24 16.78 30.90
CA PHE A 51 -13.07 15.58 30.08
C PHE A 51 -14.40 15.17 29.43
N PHE A 52 -14.32 14.72 28.18
CA PHE A 52 -15.47 14.38 27.34
C PHE A 52 -15.28 13.03 26.67
N ALA A 53 -16.38 12.31 26.46
CA ALA A 53 -16.40 11.01 25.77
C ALA A 53 -16.14 11.14 24.26
N SER A 54 -16.50 12.28 23.68
CA SER A 54 -16.44 12.52 22.24
C SER A 54 -16.10 13.98 21.93
N ALA A 55 -15.57 14.21 20.72
CA ALA A 55 -15.35 15.55 20.17
C ALA A 55 -16.65 16.36 20.10
N ALA A 56 -17.76 15.71 19.72
CA ALA A 56 -19.08 16.33 19.65
C ALA A 56 -19.55 16.85 21.01
N ALA A 57 -19.36 16.08 22.09
CA ALA A 57 -19.72 16.52 23.45
C ALA A 57 -18.92 17.76 23.88
N ALA A 58 -17.63 17.82 23.54
CA ALA A 58 -16.81 19.01 23.83
C ALA A 58 -17.27 20.25 23.05
N GLN A 59 -17.68 20.09 21.79
CA GLN A 59 -18.18 21.20 20.97
C GLN A 59 -19.55 21.72 21.44
N GLN A 60 -20.45 20.82 21.85
CA GLN A 60 -21.75 21.22 22.44
C GLN A 60 -21.56 22.09 23.68
N GLU A 61 -20.50 21.85 24.45
CA GLU A 61 -20.09 22.64 25.62
C GLU A 61 -19.31 23.92 25.27
N GLY A 62 -19.22 24.28 23.98
CA GLY A 62 -18.63 25.54 23.50
C GLY A 62 -17.11 25.53 23.32
N PHE A 63 -16.45 24.37 23.42
CA PHE A 63 -15.01 24.29 23.15
C PHE A 63 -14.71 24.22 21.65
N ARG A 64 -13.71 24.99 21.20
CA ARG A 64 -13.19 24.96 19.83
C ARG A 64 -12.15 23.84 19.65
N PRO A 65 -12.08 23.20 18.47
CA PRO A 65 -11.11 22.14 18.24
C PRO A 65 -9.67 22.67 18.21
N CYS A 66 -8.76 21.88 18.78
CA CYS A 66 -7.34 22.18 18.73
C CYS A 66 -6.74 21.98 17.33
N LEU A 67 -6.19 23.05 16.76
CA LEU A 67 -5.53 23.00 15.44
C LEU A 67 -4.26 22.13 15.39
N ARG A 68 -3.69 21.75 16.55
CA ARG A 68 -2.47 20.91 16.62
C ARG A 68 -2.76 19.42 16.57
N CYS A 69 -3.72 18.95 17.37
CA CYS A 69 -4.06 17.52 17.45
C CYS A 69 -5.31 17.16 16.65
N ARG A 70 -5.98 18.15 16.04
CA ARG A 70 -7.14 18.00 15.15
C ARG A 70 -8.18 17.00 15.69
N PRO A 71 -8.67 17.20 16.93
CA PRO A 71 -9.58 16.26 17.58
C PRO A 71 -10.95 16.16 16.89
N GLU A 72 -11.27 17.09 15.99
CA GLU A 72 -12.46 17.07 15.13
C GLU A 72 -12.38 16.04 14.00
N SER A 73 -11.19 15.49 13.71
CA SER A 73 -11.00 14.53 12.63
C SER A 73 -11.53 13.14 13.00
N ALA A 74 -11.89 12.32 12.01
CA ALA A 74 -12.29 10.94 12.25
C ALA A 74 -11.14 10.13 12.90
N PRO A 75 -11.40 9.37 13.97
CA PRO A 75 -10.41 8.48 14.59
C PRO A 75 -9.74 7.58 13.55
N GLY A 76 -8.41 7.53 13.58
CA GLY A 76 -7.62 6.72 12.65
C GLY A 76 -7.38 7.33 11.25
N GLY A 77 -8.05 8.42 10.86
CA GLY A 77 -7.78 9.11 9.59
C GLY A 77 -6.43 9.84 9.56
N GLY A 78 -5.97 10.29 8.39
CA GLY A 78 -4.65 10.94 8.25
C GLY A 78 -4.48 12.21 9.10
N ALA A 79 -5.51 13.07 9.15
CA ALA A 79 -5.53 14.25 10.03
C ALA A 79 -5.53 13.88 11.53
N TRP A 80 -6.02 12.70 11.88
CA TRP A 80 -5.99 12.15 13.24
C TRP A 80 -4.63 11.51 13.59
N ARG A 81 -4.04 10.73 12.70
CA ARG A 81 -2.69 10.17 12.91
C ARG A 81 -1.61 11.26 12.92
N GLY A 82 -1.87 12.40 12.28
CA GLY A 82 -1.01 13.57 12.35
C GLY A 82 0.37 13.29 11.75
N SER A 83 1.43 13.65 12.46
CA SER A 83 2.78 13.57 11.89
C SER A 83 3.33 12.15 11.62
N SER A 84 2.77 11.12 12.26
CA SER A 84 3.14 9.72 11.96
C SER A 84 2.57 9.27 10.62
N ASP A 85 1.39 9.77 10.23
CA ASP A 85 0.80 9.57 8.91
C ASP A 85 1.69 10.16 7.82
N THR A 86 2.26 11.34 8.06
CA THR A 86 3.23 11.95 7.13
C THR A 86 4.45 11.05 6.91
N VAL A 87 4.96 10.39 7.96
CA VAL A 87 6.09 9.45 7.83
C VAL A 87 5.67 8.18 7.09
N ALA A 88 4.50 7.61 7.40
CA ALA A 88 3.98 6.43 6.71
C ALA A 88 3.75 6.70 5.21
N ARG A 89 3.11 7.82 4.88
CA ARG A 89 2.92 8.28 3.50
C ARG A 89 4.24 8.56 2.80
N ALA A 90 5.23 9.13 3.49
CA ALA A 90 6.56 9.32 2.92
C ALA A 90 7.24 7.98 2.59
N LEU A 91 7.15 6.98 3.49
CA LEU A 91 7.69 5.64 3.24
C LEU A 91 7.03 4.95 2.04
N ALA A 92 5.74 5.18 1.81
CA ALA A 92 5.03 4.70 0.63
C ALA A 92 5.49 5.42 -0.65
N LEU A 93 5.58 6.76 -0.62
CA LEU A 93 6.02 7.56 -1.78
C LEU A 93 7.49 7.33 -2.16
N PHE A 94 8.35 7.00 -1.20
CA PHE A 94 9.75 6.66 -1.48
C PHE A 94 9.91 5.39 -2.33
N ALA A 95 8.91 4.50 -2.35
CA ALA A 95 8.95 3.34 -3.23
C ALA A 95 8.87 3.74 -4.72
N GLU A 96 8.25 4.88 -5.03
CA GLU A 96 7.92 5.33 -6.39
C GLU A 96 8.86 6.43 -6.89
N THR A 97 9.43 7.22 -5.98
CA THR A 97 10.19 8.45 -6.31
C THR A 97 11.71 8.28 -6.27
N GLY A 98 12.19 7.06 -6.05
CA GLY A 98 13.62 6.76 -5.92
C GLY A 98 14.17 6.93 -4.50
N HIS A 99 15.50 6.88 -4.36
CA HIS A 99 16.14 6.58 -3.07
C HIS A 99 17.35 7.47 -2.73
N ASP A 100 17.39 8.71 -3.21
CA ASP A 100 18.46 9.68 -2.97
C ASP A 100 17.95 10.97 -2.29
N GLU A 101 18.82 11.97 -2.12
CA GLU A 101 18.42 13.24 -1.48
C GLU A 101 17.36 13.99 -2.30
N ARG A 102 17.37 13.82 -3.64
CA ARG A 102 16.36 14.44 -4.52
C ARG A 102 15.00 13.80 -4.30
N ALA A 103 14.96 12.48 -4.08
CA ALA A 103 13.73 11.80 -3.68
C ALA A 103 13.18 12.35 -2.36
N VAL A 104 14.04 12.67 -1.37
CA VAL A 104 13.60 13.27 -0.10
C VAL A 104 12.94 14.64 -0.33
N GLU A 105 13.52 15.49 -1.17
CA GLU A 105 12.94 16.79 -1.51
C GLU A 105 11.62 16.64 -2.30
N ALA A 106 11.57 15.72 -3.27
CA ALA A 106 10.37 15.45 -4.06
C ALA A 106 9.21 14.91 -3.21
N VAL A 107 9.47 13.93 -2.33
CA VAL A 107 8.48 13.39 -1.40
C VAL A 107 8.01 14.46 -0.42
N ALA A 108 8.93 15.30 0.09
CA ALA A 108 8.56 16.40 0.98
C ALA A 108 7.61 17.40 0.28
N ALA A 109 7.95 17.83 -0.94
CA ALA A 109 7.12 18.72 -1.74
C ALA A 109 5.73 18.12 -1.99
N ARG A 110 5.67 16.82 -2.31
CA ARG A 110 4.43 16.09 -2.56
C ARG A 110 3.54 15.95 -1.33
N LEU A 111 4.15 15.82 -0.15
CA LEU A 111 3.46 15.83 1.13
C LEU A 111 3.17 17.24 1.66
N GLN A 112 3.52 18.28 0.89
CA GLN A 112 3.38 19.69 1.27
C GLN A 112 4.06 20.03 2.60
N VAL A 113 5.23 19.41 2.85
CA VAL A 113 6.08 19.69 4.02
C VAL A 113 7.48 20.08 3.56
N SER A 114 8.21 20.86 4.37
CA SER A 114 9.62 21.09 4.07
C SER A 114 10.45 19.83 4.31
N ALA A 115 11.51 19.62 3.53
CA ALA A 115 12.39 18.47 3.76
C ALA A 115 13.07 18.51 5.15
N ARG A 116 13.28 19.69 5.74
CA ARG A 116 13.71 19.83 7.14
C ARG A 116 12.67 19.25 8.11
N GLN A 117 11.39 19.57 7.90
CA GLN A 117 10.30 19.00 8.68
C GLN A 117 10.26 17.47 8.52
N LEU A 118 10.36 16.98 7.29
CA LEU A 118 10.34 15.55 7.00
C LEU A 118 11.48 14.79 7.71
N ARG A 119 12.71 15.31 7.64
CA ARG A 119 13.87 14.73 8.36
C ARG A 119 13.63 14.70 9.87
N ARG A 120 13.04 15.77 10.45
CA ARG A 120 12.70 15.81 11.89
C ARG A 120 11.65 14.76 12.26
N LEU A 121 10.62 14.58 11.45
CA LEU A 121 9.58 13.58 11.70
C LEU A 121 10.12 12.15 11.60
N PHE A 122 11.00 11.88 10.64
CA PHE A 122 11.71 10.60 10.54
C PHE A 122 12.57 10.32 11.77
N GLN A 123 13.34 11.31 12.24
CA GLN A 123 14.12 11.17 13.47
C GLN A 123 13.23 10.92 14.70
N GLN A 124 12.08 11.58 14.78
CA GLN A 124 11.14 11.43 15.89
C GLN A 124 10.44 10.07 15.92
N HIS A 125 10.01 9.56 14.76
CA HIS A 125 9.17 8.36 14.68
C HIS A 125 9.95 7.07 14.40
N LEU A 126 11.07 7.15 13.67
CA LEU A 126 11.88 5.99 13.28
C LEU A 126 13.29 6.01 13.88
N GLY A 127 13.68 7.10 14.55
CA GLY A 127 15.02 7.25 15.13
C GLY A 127 16.15 7.43 14.10
N ALA A 128 15.82 7.55 12.82
CA ALA A 128 16.78 7.64 11.72
C ALA A 128 16.35 8.65 10.67
N ALA A 129 17.31 9.26 9.98
CA ALA A 129 17.03 10.14 8.86
C ALA A 129 16.47 9.37 7.64
N PRO A 130 15.66 10.01 6.77
CA PRO A 130 15.10 9.37 5.57
C PRO A 130 16.15 8.66 4.71
N VAL A 131 17.28 9.31 4.46
CA VAL A 131 18.39 8.76 3.67
C VAL A 131 18.92 7.46 4.25
N THR A 132 19.06 7.37 5.57
CA THR A 132 19.53 6.17 6.27
C THR A 132 18.53 5.03 6.12
N VAL A 133 17.23 5.32 6.19
CA VAL A 133 16.16 4.32 5.96
C VAL A 133 16.21 3.80 4.53
N LEU A 134 16.36 4.69 3.54
CA LEU A 134 16.46 4.33 2.12
C LEU A 134 17.72 3.50 1.82
N GLN A 135 18.86 3.88 2.40
CA GLN A 135 20.10 3.11 2.29
C GLN A 135 19.95 1.71 2.90
N THR A 136 19.29 1.60 4.05
CA THR A 136 19.02 0.31 4.69
C THR A 136 18.15 -0.58 3.82
N ARG A 137 17.05 -0.05 3.26
CA ARG A 137 16.19 -0.80 2.32
C ARG A 137 16.98 -1.33 1.12
N ARG A 138 17.84 -0.51 0.52
CA ARG A 138 18.67 -0.90 -0.62
C ARG A 138 19.67 -1.99 -0.28
N ILE A 139 20.31 -1.89 0.87
CA ILE A 139 21.25 -2.91 1.33
C ILE A 139 20.54 -4.23 1.66
N LEU A 140 19.33 -4.18 2.24
CA LEU A 140 18.51 -5.37 2.49
C LEU A 140 18.08 -6.05 1.18
N LEU A 141 17.63 -5.27 0.18
CA LEU A 141 17.31 -5.80 -1.13
C LEU A 141 18.55 -6.40 -1.80
N ALA A 142 19.70 -5.70 -1.78
CA ALA A 142 20.93 -6.24 -2.34
C ALA A 142 21.34 -7.57 -1.67
N LYS A 143 21.23 -7.66 -0.34
CA LYS A 143 21.48 -8.90 0.38
C LYS A 143 20.54 -10.01 -0.08
N GLN A 144 19.25 -9.72 -0.24
CA GLN A 144 18.27 -10.69 -0.76
C GLN A 144 18.67 -11.17 -2.16
N LEU A 145 19.00 -10.25 -3.08
CA LEU A 145 19.42 -10.58 -4.44
C LEU A 145 20.67 -11.46 -4.47
N ILE A 146 21.65 -11.20 -3.59
CA ILE A 146 22.87 -12.00 -3.48
C ILE A 146 22.56 -13.44 -3.05
N HIS A 147 21.60 -13.62 -2.14
CA HIS A 147 21.24 -14.94 -1.61
C HIS A 147 20.29 -15.73 -2.53
N GLU A 148 19.34 -15.05 -3.18
CA GLU A 148 18.24 -15.72 -3.88
C GLU A 148 18.43 -15.77 -5.40
N THR A 149 19.30 -14.94 -5.98
CA THR A 149 19.53 -14.87 -7.43
C THR A 149 20.99 -15.13 -7.79
N ARG A 150 21.27 -15.38 -9.07
CA ARG A 150 22.62 -15.49 -9.63
C ARG A 150 23.06 -14.24 -10.39
N LEU A 151 22.48 -13.09 -10.09
CA LEU A 151 22.86 -11.83 -10.74
C LEU A 151 24.34 -11.50 -10.52
N PRO A 152 25.05 -11.01 -11.55
CA PRO A 152 26.35 -10.35 -11.38
C PRO A 152 26.27 -9.25 -10.31
N MET A 153 27.36 -9.03 -9.57
CA MET A 153 27.38 -8.01 -8.50
C MET A 153 27.10 -6.59 -9.03
N THR A 154 27.45 -6.34 -10.29
CA THR A 154 27.09 -5.10 -11.00
C THR A 154 25.58 -4.93 -11.05
N ASP A 155 24.87 -5.97 -11.46
CA ASP A 155 23.42 -5.95 -11.66
C ASP A 155 22.68 -5.98 -10.32
N VAL A 156 23.22 -6.67 -9.32
CA VAL A 156 22.76 -6.57 -7.92
C VAL A 156 22.80 -5.11 -7.45
N ALA A 157 23.89 -4.39 -7.72
CA ALA A 157 24.01 -2.99 -7.32
C ALA A 157 22.96 -2.13 -8.03
N MET A 158 22.79 -2.29 -9.35
CA MET A 158 21.81 -1.53 -10.14
C MET A 158 20.38 -1.86 -9.73
N ALA A 159 20.05 -3.13 -9.55
CA ALA A 159 18.74 -3.63 -9.12
C ALA A 159 18.40 -3.16 -7.69
N ALA A 160 19.38 -3.06 -6.80
CA ALA A 160 19.20 -2.46 -5.48
C ALA A 160 19.21 -0.92 -5.49
N GLY A 161 19.11 -0.29 -6.66
CA GLY A 161 19.00 1.16 -6.82
C GLY A 161 20.31 1.93 -6.63
N PHE A 162 21.48 1.28 -6.68
CA PHE A 162 22.77 1.97 -6.69
C PHE A 162 23.15 2.49 -8.06
N GLY A 163 23.42 3.79 -8.14
CA GLY A 163 23.98 4.42 -9.35
C GLY A 163 25.45 4.10 -9.60
N SER A 164 26.14 3.42 -8.67
CA SER A 164 27.48 2.89 -8.91
C SER A 164 27.82 1.71 -8.02
N VAL A 165 28.58 0.76 -8.58
CA VAL A 165 29.08 -0.44 -7.88
C VAL A 165 30.05 -0.06 -6.76
N ARG A 166 30.83 1.02 -6.95
CA ARG A 166 31.72 1.55 -5.92
C ARG A 166 30.95 1.97 -4.66
N ARG A 167 29.92 2.81 -4.82
CA ARG A 167 29.09 3.28 -3.70
C ARG A 167 28.34 2.11 -3.04
N PHE A 168 27.89 1.15 -3.83
CA PHE A 168 27.32 -0.10 -3.33
C PHE A 168 28.29 -0.84 -2.41
N ASN A 169 29.51 -1.14 -2.88
CA ASN A 169 30.52 -1.86 -2.10
C ASN A 169 30.90 -1.11 -0.81
N GLU A 170 31.08 0.21 -0.89
CA GLU A 170 31.39 1.08 0.27
C GLU A 170 30.25 1.03 1.31
N THR A 171 29.01 1.24 0.89
CA THR A 171 27.83 1.24 1.78
C THR A 171 27.59 -0.14 2.40
N PHE A 172 27.73 -1.20 1.60
CA PHE A 172 27.54 -2.57 2.06
C PHE A 172 28.61 -3.00 3.06
N LYS A 173 29.88 -2.67 2.79
CA LYS A 173 30.99 -2.95 3.72
C LYS A 173 30.86 -2.15 5.01
N ALA A 174 30.37 -0.91 4.94
CA ALA A 174 30.09 -0.11 6.14
C ALA A 174 29.02 -0.76 7.03
N MET A 175 27.94 -1.29 6.44
CA MET A 175 26.83 -1.89 7.18
C MET A 175 27.09 -3.33 7.64
N TYR A 176 27.62 -4.20 6.77
CA TYR A 176 27.81 -5.64 7.07
C TYR A 176 29.24 -6.03 7.44
N ARG A 177 30.19 -5.08 7.41
CA ARG A 177 31.62 -5.30 7.74
C ARG A 177 32.30 -6.38 6.88
N ARG A 178 31.72 -6.72 5.74
CA ARG A 178 32.23 -7.71 4.76
C ARG A 178 31.88 -7.26 3.33
N ALA A 179 32.59 -7.79 2.35
CA ALA A 179 32.28 -7.55 0.95
C ALA A 179 30.97 -8.25 0.55
N PRO A 180 30.18 -7.67 -0.39
CA PRO A 180 28.93 -8.29 -0.84
C PRO A 180 29.12 -9.70 -1.43
N SER A 181 30.19 -9.89 -2.21
CA SER A 181 30.51 -11.18 -2.83
C SER A 181 30.72 -12.32 -1.82
N ALA A 182 31.16 -12.00 -0.61
CA ALA A 182 31.38 -12.99 0.45
C ALA A 182 30.09 -13.60 1.01
N LEU A 183 28.91 -13.03 0.69
CA LEU A 183 27.60 -13.58 1.07
C LEU A 183 27.04 -14.57 0.04
N ARG A 184 27.63 -14.65 -1.15
CA ARG A 184 27.17 -15.56 -2.21
C ARG A 184 27.69 -16.97 -1.92
N HIS A 185 26.77 -17.92 -1.78
CA HIS A 185 27.11 -19.35 -1.73
C HIS A 185 26.81 -19.97 -3.10
N GLY A 186 27.84 -20.45 -3.79
CA GLY A 186 27.76 -21.05 -5.12
C GLY A 186 28.19 -20.12 -6.27
N ALA A 187 28.74 -20.72 -7.33
CA ALA A 187 29.15 -20.02 -8.55
C ALA A 187 28.04 -20.12 -9.61
N GLY A 188 27.82 -19.02 -10.33
CA GLY A 188 26.90 -18.97 -11.46
C GLY A 188 26.55 -17.53 -11.79
N ASN A 189 26.58 -17.18 -13.08
CA ASN A 189 26.06 -15.92 -13.58
C ASN A 189 24.72 -16.23 -14.25
N ALA A 190 23.64 -15.61 -13.79
CA ALA A 190 22.39 -15.56 -14.53
C ALA A 190 22.60 -14.81 -15.85
N ALA A 191 21.95 -15.27 -16.91
CA ALA A 191 21.97 -14.56 -18.18
C ALA A 191 21.06 -13.33 -18.14
N SER A 192 21.36 -12.31 -18.96
CA SER A 192 20.48 -11.15 -19.12
C SER A 192 19.10 -11.61 -19.63
N GLY A 193 18.02 -11.23 -18.93
CA GLY A 193 16.65 -11.63 -19.26
C GLY A 193 16.20 -12.98 -18.66
N GLU A 194 17.04 -13.65 -17.88
CA GLU A 194 16.63 -14.81 -17.09
C GLU A 194 15.59 -14.38 -16.03
N GLU A 195 14.68 -15.29 -15.70
CA GLU A 195 13.74 -15.03 -14.62
C GLU A 195 14.47 -14.98 -13.27
N LEU A 196 14.28 -13.87 -12.57
CA LEU A 196 14.79 -13.65 -11.23
C LEU A 196 13.74 -14.10 -10.23
N VAL A 197 14.05 -15.15 -9.48
CA VAL A 197 13.14 -15.71 -8.49
C VAL A 197 13.50 -15.20 -7.09
N LEU A 198 12.54 -14.55 -6.44
CA LEU A 198 12.67 -13.94 -5.13
C LEU A 198 11.56 -14.42 -4.21
N ARG A 199 11.77 -14.37 -2.90
CA ARG A 199 10.74 -14.72 -1.92
C ARG A 199 10.27 -13.48 -1.16
N LEU A 200 8.96 -13.23 -1.19
CA LEU A 200 8.29 -12.27 -0.31
C LEU A 200 7.69 -13.01 0.87
N ARG A 201 8.13 -12.70 2.09
CA ARG A 201 7.58 -13.33 3.30
C ARG A 201 6.29 -12.64 3.72
N TYR A 202 5.39 -13.41 4.31
CA TYR A 202 4.18 -12.90 4.95
C TYR A 202 4.05 -13.44 6.38
N GLN A 203 3.21 -12.81 7.20
CA GLN A 203 2.81 -13.34 8.50
C GLN A 203 1.67 -14.36 8.33
N PRO A 204 1.87 -15.65 8.69
CA PRO A 204 0.81 -16.64 8.59
C PRO A 204 -0.33 -16.31 9.58
N PRO A 205 -1.58 -16.71 9.28
CA PRO A 205 -2.02 -17.47 8.10
C PRO A 205 -2.17 -16.62 6.82
N TYR A 206 -2.22 -17.29 5.65
CA TYR A 206 -2.40 -16.65 4.34
C TYR A 206 -3.29 -17.49 3.42
N ASP A 207 -4.42 -16.92 3.00
CA ASP A 207 -5.42 -17.60 2.18
C ASP A 207 -5.13 -17.39 0.68
N TRP A 208 -4.15 -18.16 0.18
CA TRP A 208 -3.72 -18.04 -1.23
C TRP A 208 -4.83 -18.38 -2.22
N SER A 209 -5.72 -19.33 -1.88
CA SER A 209 -6.85 -19.68 -2.73
C SER A 209 -7.77 -18.48 -2.94
N ALA A 210 -8.15 -17.76 -1.88
CA ALA A 210 -8.91 -16.51 -2.01
C ALA A 210 -8.21 -15.44 -2.83
N MET A 211 -6.89 -15.27 -2.64
CA MET A 211 -6.10 -14.28 -3.37
C MET A 211 -6.04 -14.60 -4.86
N LEU A 212 -5.83 -15.88 -5.19
CA LEU A 212 -5.76 -16.34 -6.57
C LEU A 212 -7.11 -16.21 -7.28
N SER A 213 -8.21 -16.56 -6.60
CA SER A 213 -9.57 -16.40 -7.15
C SER A 213 -9.98 -14.94 -7.33
N ALA A 214 -9.40 -14.01 -6.57
CA ALA A 214 -9.63 -12.58 -6.74
C ALA A 214 -8.86 -11.98 -7.92
N CYS A 215 -7.85 -12.68 -8.45
CA CYS A 215 -7.06 -12.19 -9.57
C CYS A 215 -7.85 -12.29 -10.88
N VAL A 216 -8.11 -11.14 -11.52
CA VAL A 216 -8.84 -11.07 -12.79
C VAL A 216 -7.91 -11.46 -13.95
N PRO A 217 -8.23 -12.51 -14.73
CA PRO A 217 -7.49 -12.83 -15.95
C PRO A 217 -7.79 -11.81 -17.05
N LEU A 218 -6.76 -11.45 -17.83
CA LEU A 218 -6.82 -10.46 -18.89
C LEU A 218 -6.14 -11.01 -20.15
N PRO A 219 -6.82 -11.09 -21.31
CA PRO A 219 -6.25 -11.68 -22.53
C PRO A 219 -4.90 -11.08 -22.95
N GLY A 220 -3.84 -11.88 -22.87
CA GLY A 220 -2.48 -11.47 -23.22
C GLY A 220 -1.76 -10.62 -22.16
N VAL A 221 -2.43 -10.27 -21.05
CA VAL A 221 -1.90 -9.39 -19.99
C VAL A 221 -1.77 -10.10 -18.65
N ALA A 222 -2.75 -10.92 -18.25
CA ALA A 222 -2.75 -11.62 -16.97
C ALA A 222 -3.41 -12.99 -17.09
N VAL A 223 -2.79 -14.01 -16.48
CA VAL A 223 -3.27 -15.39 -16.49
C VAL A 223 -3.21 -15.97 -15.08
N THR A 224 -4.19 -16.81 -14.77
CA THR A 224 -4.25 -17.58 -13.54
C THR A 224 -4.31 -19.06 -13.93
N GLY A 225 -3.43 -19.89 -13.37
CA GLY A 225 -3.38 -21.31 -13.71
C GLY A 225 -2.42 -22.10 -12.82
N GLN A 226 -2.70 -23.39 -12.61
CA GLN A 226 -1.85 -24.30 -11.82
C GLN A 226 -1.49 -23.78 -10.40
N GLY A 227 -2.40 -23.03 -9.76
CA GLY A 227 -2.14 -22.44 -8.44
C GLY A 227 -1.20 -21.23 -8.45
N GLN A 228 -0.97 -20.62 -9.61
CA GLN A 228 -0.08 -19.48 -9.80
C GLN A 228 -0.80 -18.34 -10.53
N TYR A 229 -0.33 -17.13 -10.27
CA TYR A 229 -0.72 -15.92 -10.99
C TYR A 229 0.45 -15.41 -11.81
N ALA A 230 0.22 -15.01 -13.05
CA ALA A 230 1.23 -14.40 -13.89
C ALA A 230 0.66 -13.21 -14.64
N ARG A 231 1.44 -12.14 -14.81
CA ARG A 231 1.01 -10.98 -15.61
C ARG A 231 2.17 -10.23 -16.25
N THR A 232 1.85 -9.41 -17.23
CA THR A 232 2.72 -8.33 -17.72
C THR A 232 2.56 -7.11 -16.82
N LEU A 233 3.62 -6.31 -16.69
CA LEU A 233 3.59 -5.08 -15.91
C LEU A 233 4.49 -4.02 -16.54
N ARG A 234 4.22 -2.77 -16.19
CA ARG A 234 5.04 -1.62 -16.56
C ARG A 234 5.47 -0.87 -15.31
N ILE A 235 6.77 -0.59 -15.20
CA ILE A 235 7.38 0.20 -14.13
C ILE A 235 7.96 1.46 -14.77
N GLY A 236 7.26 2.59 -14.63
CA GLY A 236 7.55 3.77 -15.46
C GLY A 236 7.44 3.44 -16.95
N ALA A 237 8.55 3.48 -17.69
CA ALA A 237 8.61 3.05 -19.09
C ALA A 237 9.13 1.61 -19.28
N VAL A 238 9.52 0.92 -18.20
CA VAL A 238 10.18 -0.38 -18.26
C VAL A 238 9.13 -1.49 -18.28
N PRO A 239 9.02 -2.28 -19.36
CA PRO A 239 8.12 -3.42 -19.40
C PRO A 239 8.74 -4.64 -18.71
N GLY A 240 7.87 -5.54 -18.27
CA GLY A 240 8.27 -6.82 -17.69
C GLY A 240 7.12 -7.80 -17.54
N THR A 241 7.45 -8.99 -17.04
CA THR A 241 6.50 -10.01 -16.62
C THR A 241 6.81 -10.46 -15.21
N LEU A 242 5.77 -10.85 -14.50
CA LEU A 242 5.88 -11.45 -13.17
C LEU A 242 5.11 -12.76 -13.09
N ARG A 243 5.57 -13.65 -12.22
CA ARG A 243 4.87 -14.83 -11.74
C ARG A 243 4.86 -14.84 -10.23
N VAL A 244 3.74 -15.22 -9.62
CA VAL A 244 3.58 -15.36 -8.18
C VAL A 244 2.99 -16.73 -7.87
N ALA A 245 3.67 -17.45 -6.99
CA ALA A 245 3.26 -18.76 -6.50
C ALA A 245 3.39 -18.81 -4.98
N HIS A 246 2.54 -19.60 -4.31
CA HIS A 246 2.57 -19.73 -2.86
C HIS A 246 3.54 -20.82 -2.39
N ASP A 247 4.39 -20.48 -1.41
CA ASP A 247 5.30 -21.39 -0.72
C ASP A 247 4.90 -21.43 0.79
N PRO A 248 3.88 -22.23 1.15
CA PRO A 248 3.35 -22.26 2.51
C PRO A 248 4.36 -22.77 3.54
N HIS A 249 5.27 -23.67 3.14
CA HIS A 249 6.31 -24.24 4.00
C HIS A 249 7.31 -23.19 4.50
N ARG A 250 7.51 -22.12 3.72
CA ARG A 250 8.42 -21.02 4.08
C ARG A 250 7.69 -19.73 4.39
N HIS A 251 6.37 -19.78 4.53
CA HIS A 251 5.49 -18.63 4.78
C HIS A 251 5.80 -17.46 3.82
N GLY A 252 5.84 -17.75 2.53
CA GLY A 252 6.13 -16.73 1.53
C GLY A 252 5.48 -16.95 0.19
N LEU A 253 5.54 -15.93 -0.65
CA LEU A 253 5.24 -15.97 -2.06
C LEU A 253 6.56 -16.01 -2.84
N THR A 254 6.66 -16.94 -3.78
CA THR A 254 7.74 -16.99 -4.75
C THR A 254 7.36 -16.09 -5.91
N VAL A 255 8.20 -15.09 -6.18
CA VAL A 255 8.00 -14.06 -7.20
C VAL A 255 9.07 -14.22 -8.26
N GLY A 256 8.69 -14.65 -9.45
CA GLY A 256 9.53 -14.67 -10.63
C GLY A 256 9.38 -13.36 -11.40
N LEU A 257 10.48 -12.68 -11.70
CA LEU A 257 10.49 -11.40 -12.44
C LEU A 257 11.35 -11.50 -13.69
N ARG A 258 10.84 -10.99 -14.81
CA ARG A 258 11.61 -10.63 -16.00
C ARG A 258 11.36 -9.16 -16.30
N LEU A 259 12.42 -8.36 -16.29
CA LEU A 259 12.33 -6.92 -16.51
C LEU A 259 13.25 -6.55 -17.67
N ALA A 260 12.81 -5.65 -18.56
CA ALA A 260 13.71 -5.09 -19.57
C ALA A 260 14.91 -4.36 -18.94
N ASP A 261 14.74 -3.86 -17.72
CA ASP A 261 15.78 -3.20 -16.94
C ASP A 261 15.68 -3.59 -15.47
N VAL A 262 16.75 -4.16 -14.92
CA VAL A 262 16.81 -4.61 -13.52
C VAL A 262 16.64 -3.46 -12.53
N ARG A 263 16.88 -2.21 -12.93
CA ARG A 263 16.69 -1.02 -12.08
C ARG A 263 15.22 -0.83 -11.65
N ALA A 264 14.27 -1.40 -12.39
CA ALA A 264 12.85 -1.37 -12.06
C ALA A 264 12.44 -2.34 -10.93
N MET A 265 13.36 -3.19 -10.46
CA MET A 265 13.06 -4.27 -9.53
C MET A 265 12.56 -3.84 -8.14
N PRO A 266 13.08 -2.78 -7.49
CA PRO A 266 12.58 -2.37 -6.18
C PRO A 266 11.10 -2.01 -6.22
N GLU A 267 10.70 -1.23 -7.24
CA GLU A 267 9.31 -0.81 -7.43
C GLU A 267 8.42 -1.99 -7.83
N ALA A 268 8.92 -2.92 -8.67
CA ALA A 268 8.19 -4.13 -9.01
C ALA A 268 7.91 -4.98 -7.77
N LEU A 269 8.90 -5.21 -6.91
CA LEU A 269 8.72 -5.97 -5.67
C LEU A 269 7.78 -5.28 -4.69
N GLU A 270 7.92 -3.97 -4.49
CA GLU A 270 6.99 -3.22 -3.64
C GLU A 270 5.56 -3.33 -4.16
N ARG A 271 5.37 -3.22 -5.48
CA ARG A 271 4.04 -3.37 -6.10
C ARG A 271 3.47 -4.77 -5.84
N VAL A 272 4.25 -5.84 -5.99
CA VAL A 272 3.81 -7.19 -5.63
C VAL A 272 3.49 -7.28 -4.14
N THR A 273 4.33 -6.69 -3.27
CA THR A 273 4.09 -6.65 -1.81
C THR A 273 2.78 -5.97 -1.47
N ARG A 274 2.44 -4.84 -2.13
CA ARG A 274 1.18 -4.11 -1.96
C ARG A 274 -0.02 -4.87 -2.51
N VAL A 275 0.06 -5.37 -3.75
CA VAL A 275 -1.04 -6.10 -4.39
C VAL A 275 -1.42 -7.35 -3.59
N PHE A 276 -0.42 -8.10 -3.13
CA PHE A 276 -0.65 -9.33 -2.36
C PHE A 276 -0.65 -9.12 -0.84
N ASP A 277 -0.58 -7.87 -0.38
CA ASP A 277 -0.60 -7.45 1.02
C ASP A 277 0.24 -8.34 1.97
N THR A 278 1.46 -8.63 1.54
CA THR A 278 2.38 -9.54 2.26
C THR A 278 2.94 -8.92 3.54
N ALA A 279 2.92 -7.59 3.64
CA ALA A 279 3.41 -6.85 4.79
C ALA A 279 2.40 -6.71 5.94
N ALA A 280 1.15 -7.13 5.75
CA ALA A 280 0.10 -6.99 6.76
C ALA A 280 0.37 -7.82 8.02
N ASP A 281 0.22 -7.15 9.18
CA ASP A 281 0.11 -7.82 10.47
C ASP A 281 -1.31 -8.37 10.66
N ILE A 282 -1.53 -9.53 10.05
CA ILE A 282 -2.83 -10.19 10.04
C ILE A 282 -3.32 -10.52 11.45
N ALA A 283 -2.42 -10.72 12.42
CA ALA A 283 -2.81 -11.02 13.79
C ALA A 283 -3.49 -9.81 14.45
N THR A 284 -2.89 -8.62 14.32
CA THR A 284 -3.47 -7.38 14.84
C THR A 284 -4.80 -7.06 14.17
N ILE A 285 -4.88 -7.24 12.84
CA ILE A 285 -6.12 -7.00 12.07
C ILE A 285 -7.24 -7.93 12.53
N ASN A 286 -6.97 -9.23 12.60
CA ASN A 286 -7.96 -10.22 13.03
C ASN A 286 -8.42 -9.98 14.47
N ALA A 287 -7.51 -9.62 15.38
CA ALA A 287 -7.85 -9.31 16.75
C ALA A 287 -8.80 -8.12 16.85
N HIS A 288 -8.60 -7.08 16.03
CA HIS A 288 -9.50 -5.92 15.96
C HIS A 288 -10.86 -6.29 15.38
N LEU A 289 -10.89 -6.93 14.20
CA LEU A 289 -12.15 -7.25 13.52
C LEU A 289 -12.99 -8.27 14.30
N SER A 290 -12.37 -9.18 15.04
CA SER A 290 -13.07 -10.16 15.88
C SER A 290 -13.77 -9.56 17.11
N THR A 291 -13.60 -8.27 17.39
CA THR A 291 -14.39 -7.57 18.42
C THR A 291 -15.83 -7.29 17.96
N ASP A 292 -16.07 -7.30 16.65
CA ASP A 292 -17.40 -7.11 16.09
C ASP A 292 -18.13 -8.47 15.95
N PRO A 293 -19.35 -8.63 16.52
CA PRO A 293 -20.08 -9.90 16.47
C PRO A 293 -20.40 -10.42 15.07
N LEU A 294 -20.52 -9.55 14.05
CA LEU A 294 -20.78 -9.94 12.66
C LEU A 294 -19.50 -10.50 12.01
N LEU A 295 -18.35 -9.87 12.26
CA LEU A 295 -17.08 -10.26 11.63
C LEU A 295 -16.37 -11.40 12.35
N ALA A 296 -16.51 -11.53 13.67
CA ALA A 296 -15.86 -12.59 14.45
C ALA A 296 -15.99 -14.01 13.85
N PRO A 297 -17.20 -14.51 13.48
CA PRO A 297 -17.31 -15.83 12.84
C PRO A 297 -16.68 -15.89 11.44
N LEU A 298 -16.69 -14.79 10.68
CA LEU A 298 -16.12 -14.72 9.33
C LEU A 298 -14.59 -14.72 9.35
N VAL A 299 -14.01 -13.99 10.30
CA VAL A 299 -12.56 -13.95 10.56
C VAL A 299 -12.10 -15.33 11.03
N ALA A 300 -12.82 -15.97 11.95
CA ALA A 300 -12.51 -17.32 12.41
C ALA A 300 -12.54 -18.35 11.26
N ARG A 301 -13.45 -18.19 10.29
CA ARG A 301 -13.55 -19.09 9.14
C ARG A 301 -12.41 -18.92 8.13
N ARG A 302 -11.92 -17.69 7.92
CA ARG A 302 -10.84 -17.38 6.96
C ARG A 302 -9.79 -16.44 7.54
N PRO A 303 -9.01 -16.86 8.55
CA PRO A 303 -8.12 -15.95 9.28
C PRO A 303 -6.93 -15.44 8.45
N GLY A 304 -6.65 -16.04 7.28
CA GLY A 304 -5.60 -15.62 6.37
C GLY A 304 -6.07 -14.73 5.21
N LEU A 305 -7.35 -14.36 5.19
CA LEU A 305 -7.96 -13.59 4.11
C LEU A 305 -7.35 -12.19 4.05
N ARG A 306 -7.06 -11.73 2.83
CA ARG A 306 -6.48 -10.41 2.57
C ARG A 306 -7.23 -9.71 1.43
N PRO A 307 -7.21 -8.37 1.42
CA PRO A 307 -7.41 -7.60 0.21
C PRO A 307 -6.51 -8.03 -0.93
N LEU A 308 -7.02 -8.04 -2.15
CA LEU A 308 -6.18 -7.90 -3.32
C LEU A 308 -6.06 -6.41 -3.65
N GLY A 309 -4.84 -5.89 -3.70
CA GLY A 309 -4.58 -4.52 -4.15
C GLY A 309 -4.62 -4.37 -5.67
N SER A 310 -4.53 -3.14 -6.16
CA SER A 310 -4.45 -2.82 -7.58
C SER A 310 -3.00 -2.77 -8.06
N TRP A 311 -2.79 -3.17 -9.31
CA TRP A 311 -1.48 -3.09 -9.96
C TRP A 311 -1.15 -1.66 -10.41
N ASP A 312 -2.16 -0.96 -10.90
CA ASP A 312 -2.11 0.40 -11.38
C ASP A 312 -3.49 1.04 -11.20
N GLY A 313 -3.54 2.31 -10.83
CA GLY A 313 -4.79 3.00 -10.53
C GLY A 313 -5.65 3.25 -11.77
N PHE A 314 -5.03 3.54 -12.92
CA PHE A 314 -5.74 3.70 -14.19
C PHE A 314 -6.29 2.35 -14.65
N GLU A 315 -5.49 1.28 -14.59
CA GLU A 315 -5.97 -0.08 -14.88
C GLU A 315 -7.16 -0.45 -14.00
N ALA A 316 -7.07 -0.23 -12.68
CA ALA A 316 -8.16 -0.52 -11.76
C ALA A 316 -9.44 0.26 -12.10
N ALA A 317 -9.33 1.55 -12.43
CA ALA A 317 -10.46 2.38 -12.81
C ALA A 317 -11.11 1.91 -14.13
N VAL A 318 -10.31 1.46 -15.10
CA VAL A 318 -10.82 0.88 -16.35
C VAL A 318 -11.55 -0.44 -16.09
N LEU A 319 -10.99 -1.33 -15.27
CA LEU A 319 -11.61 -2.60 -14.91
C LEU A 319 -12.91 -2.42 -14.11
N ALA A 320 -13.00 -1.37 -13.28
CA ALA A 320 -14.22 -1.00 -12.58
C ALA A 320 -15.30 -0.42 -13.52
N LEU A 321 -14.88 0.28 -14.58
CA LEU A 321 -15.78 0.97 -15.50
C LEU A 321 -16.37 0.05 -16.58
N LEU A 322 -15.55 -0.86 -17.11
CA LEU A 322 -15.89 -1.64 -18.30
C LEU A 322 -16.23 -3.10 -17.97
N PRO A 323 -17.20 -3.71 -18.68
CA PRO A 323 -17.41 -5.15 -18.60
C PRO A 323 -16.24 -5.90 -19.25
N ALA A 324 -16.09 -7.19 -18.94
CA ALA A 324 -15.00 -8.03 -19.46
C ALA A 324 -14.85 -7.99 -20.99
N ALA A 325 -15.96 -7.99 -21.74
CA ALA A 325 -15.93 -7.87 -23.20
C ALA A 325 -15.38 -6.51 -23.69
N GLY A 326 -15.71 -5.43 -22.97
CA GLY A 326 -15.18 -4.09 -23.24
C GLY A 326 -13.68 -3.99 -22.95
N VAL A 327 -13.23 -4.60 -21.85
CA VAL A 327 -11.80 -4.69 -21.52
C VAL A 327 -11.04 -5.49 -22.58
N ALA A 328 -11.54 -6.65 -22.99
CA ALA A 328 -10.90 -7.46 -24.03
C ALA A 328 -10.75 -6.68 -25.36
N ALA A 329 -11.82 -6.02 -25.81
CA ALA A 329 -11.78 -5.19 -27.01
C ALA A 329 -10.82 -3.99 -26.87
N LEU A 330 -10.71 -3.39 -25.68
CA LEU A 330 -9.75 -2.31 -25.42
C LEU A 330 -8.30 -2.81 -25.53
N LEU A 331 -8.01 -4.01 -25.00
CA LEU A 331 -6.70 -4.63 -25.11
C LEU A 331 -6.34 -4.91 -26.57
N ASP A 332 -7.27 -5.43 -27.37
CA ASP A 332 -7.03 -5.66 -28.80
C ASP A 332 -6.83 -4.35 -29.60
N LEU A 333 -7.46 -3.26 -29.17
CA LEU A 333 -7.36 -1.96 -29.84
C LEU A 333 -6.05 -1.22 -29.57
N CYS A 334 -5.56 -1.22 -28.32
CA CYS A 334 -4.50 -0.29 -27.91
C CYS A 334 -3.50 -0.83 -26.86
N ALA A 335 -3.46 -2.14 -26.63
CA ALA A 335 -2.40 -2.71 -25.80
C ALA A 335 -1.06 -2.71 -26.54
N ASP A 336 0.02 -2.35 -25.85
CA ASP A 336 1.37 -2.39 -26.44
C ASP A 336 1.86 -3.84 -26.51
N PRO A 337 2.50 -4.26 -27.61
CA PRO A 337 3.12 -5.57 -27.69
C PRO A 337 4.29 -5.66 -26.69
N LEU A 338 4.42 -6.81 -26.04
CA LEU A 338 5.53 -7.09 -25.15
C LEU A 338 6.75 -7.57 -25.96
N PRO A 339 7.99 -7.13 -25.64
CA PRO A 339 9.19 -7.66 -26.27
C PRO A 339 9.30 -9.19 -26.12
N ALA A 340 9.69 -9.88 -27.18
CA ALA A 340 9.73 -11.35 -27.23
C ALA A 340 10.56 -12.00 -26.10
N THR A 341 11.62 -11.33 -25.64
CA THR A 341 12.46 -11.79 -24.52
C THR A 341 11.74 -11.81 -23.17
N LEU A 342 10.65 -11.05 -23.05
CA LEU A 342 9.83 -10.95 -21.85
C LEU A 342 8.56 -11.80 -21.94
N CYS A 343 8.14 -12.21 -23.15
CA CYS A 343 6.94 -13.02 -23.33
C CYS A 343 6.99 -14.34 -22.55
N LEU A 344 5.82 -14.72 -22.06
CA LEU A 344 5.54 -16.00 -21.40
C LEU A 344 4.21 -16.54 -21.98
N PRO A 345 3.91 -17.83 -21.83
CA PRO A 345 2.64 -18.37 -22.32
C PRO A 345 1.44 -17.59 -21.79
N GLY A 346 0.64 -17.02 -22.70
CA GLY A 346 -0.53 -16.18 -22.38
C GLY A 346 -0.22 -14.73 -21.99
N LEU A 347 1.05 -14.32 -22.02
CA LEU A 347 1.53 -12.97 -21.67
C LEU A 347 2.33 -12.37 -22.83
N GLU A 348 1.66 -11.52 -23.61
CA GLU A 348 2.14 -11.05 -24.91
C GLU A 348 1.98 -9.53 -25.08
N ARG A 349 1.20 -8.88 -24.22
CA ARG A 349 0.83 -7.47 -24.34
C ARG A 349 0.84 -6.79 -22.96
N LEU A 350 1.13 -5.50 -22.95
CA LEU A 350 1.05 -4.65 -21.76
C LEU A 350 -0.32 -3.99 -21.70
N PHE A 351 -0.84 -3.79 -20.49
CA PHE A 351 -2.06 -3.00 -20.33
C PHE A 351 -1.89 -1.60 -20.96
N PRO A 352 -2.90 -1.09 -21.70
CA PRO A 352 -2.85 0.22 -22.35
C PRO A 352 -2.53 1.35 -21.38
N THR A 353 -1.70 2.29 -21.81
CA THR A 353 -1.48 3.52 -21.04
C THR A 353 -2.67 4.48 -21.20
N ALA A 354 -2.88 5.39 -20.23
CA ALA A 354 -3.91 6.43 -20.33
C ALA A 354 -3.77 7.24 -21.63
N ALA A 355 -2.55 7.59 -22.02
CA ALA A 355 -2.28 8.30 -23.27
C ALA A 355 -2.68 7.48 -24.52
N ALA A 356 -2.42 6.17 -24.53
CA ALA A 356 -2.82 5.30 -25.64
C ALA A 356 -4.35 5.20 -25.75
N VAL A 357 -5.04 5.06 -24.61
CA VAL A 357 -6.51 5.03 -24.58
C VAL A 357 -7.12 6.36 -25.01
N ALA A 358 -6.56 7.49 -24.57
CA ALA A 358 -7.04 8.83 -24.96
C ALA A 358 -6.87 9.10 -26.46
N ALA A 359 -5.82 8.55 -27.08
CA ALA A 359 -5.57 8.68 -28.52
C ALA A 359 -6.35 7.67 -29.38
N ALA A 360 -6.90 6.61 -28.79
CA ALA A 360 -7.54 5.53 -29.53
C ALA A 360 -8.96 5.90 -30.02
N HIS A 361 -9.37 5.30 -31.15
CA HIS A 361 -10.74 5.45 -31.65
C HIS A 361 -11.69 4.47 -30.93
N LEU A 362 -12.20 4.88 -29.76
CA LEU A 362 -12.97 4.02 -28.85
C LEU A 362 -14.38 3.65 -29.33
N ALA A 363 -14.84 4.17 -30.48
CA ALA A 363 -16.24 4.02 -30.94
C ALA A 363 -16.65 2.56 -31.19
N THR A 364 -15.70 1.67 -31.44
CA THR A 364 -15.94 0.26 -31.73
C THR A 364 -16.02 -0.63 -30.47
N LEU A 365 -15.80 -0.08 -29.28
CA LEU A 365 -15.83 -0.87 -28.05
C LEU A 365 -17.26 -1.32 -27.71
N PRO A 366 -17.49 -2.58 -27.32
CA PRO A 366 -18.80 -3.13 -27.00
C PRO A 366 -19.25 -2.70 -25.59
N VAL A 367 -19.46 -1.39 -25.40
CA VAL A 367 -19.86 -0.78 -24.12
C VAL A 367 -20.93 0.30 -24.33
N THR A 368 -21.54 0.76 -23.24
CA THR A 368 -22.57 1.80 -23.31
C THR A 368 -21.99 3.18 -23.65
N ALA A 369 -22.82 4.09 -24.17
CA ALA A 369 -22.41 5.47 -24.44
C ALA A 369 -21.90 6.20 -23.18
N ALA A 370 -22.48 5.91 -22.01
CA ALA A 370 -22.01 6.43 -20.73
C ALA A 370 -20.60 5.92 -20.40
N GLN A 371 -20.33 4.63 -20.59
CA GLN A 371 -19.00 4.05 -20.41
C GLN A 371 -17.97 4.60 -21.40
N HIS A 372 -18.34 4.83 -22.66
CA HIS A 372 -17.46 5.50 -23.62
C HIS A 372 -17.06 6.91 -23.15
N GLY A 373 -18.04 7.71 -22.73
CA GLY A 373 -17.80 9.08 -22.25
C GLY A 373 -16.93 9.11 -20.99
N ALA A 374 -17.20 8.20 -20.04
CA ALA A 374 -16.42 8.05 -18.82
C ALA A 374 -14.99 7.58 -19.11
N LEU A 375 -14.80 6.58 -19.99
CA LEU A 375 -13.48 6.05 -20.33
C LEU A 375 -12.59 7.11 -20.96
N ARG A 376 -13.17 7.92 -21.87
CA ARG A 376 -12.45 9.02 -22.51
C ARG A 376 -12.02 10.08 -21.51
N THR A 377 -12.96 10.54 -20.68
CA THR A 377 -12.67 11.53 -19.63
C THR A 377 -11.60 11.03 -18.67
N LEU A 378 -11.69 9.77 -18.25
CA LEU A 378 -10.72 9.11 -17.38
C LEU A 378 -9.32 9.07 -18.02
N ALA A 379 -9.24 8.64 -19.28
CA ALA A 379 -7.98 8.53 -20.01
C ALA A 379 -7.32 9.89 -20.25
N GLU A 380 -8.09 10.91 -20.64
CA GLU A 380 -7.60 12.27 -20.84
C GLU A 380 -7.10 12.88 -19.52
N ALA A 381 -7.86 12.74 -18.43
CA ALA A 381 -7.47 13.23 -17.12
C ALA A 381 -6.18 12.55 -16.60
N ALA A 382 -6.10 11.21 -16.72
CA ALA A 382 -4.93 10.46 -16.31
C ALA A 382 -3.70 10.69 -17.21
N ALA A 383 -3.90 11.00 -18.49
CA ALA A 383 -2.81 11.39 -19.39
C ALA A 383 -2.29 12.81 -19.09
N ALA A 384 -3.18 13.73 -18.70
CA ALA A 384 -2.82 15.10 -18.32
C ALA A 384 -2.15 15.16 -16.94
N ASP A 385 -2.60 14.32 -15.99
CA ASP A 385 -2.03 14.19 -14.65
C ASP A 385 -1.65 12.73 -14.37
N PRO A 386 -0.39 12.33 -14.63
CA PRO A 386 0.10 11.00 -14.29
C PRO A 386 0.02 10.66 -12.80
N THR A 387 -0.19 11.67 -11.95
CA THR A 387 -0.26 11.52 -10.50
C THR A 387 -1.67 11.40 -9.95
N LEU A 388 -2.68 11.39 -10.83
CA LEU A 388 -4.10 11.35 -10.50
C LEU A 388 -4.45 10.21 -9.52
N PHE A 389 -3.77 9.07 -9.64
CA PHE A 389 -4.01 7.88 -8.82
C PHE A 389 -3.01 7.70 -7.67
N ASP A 390 -1.98 8.55 -7.57
CA ASP A 390 -0.96 8.44 -6.53
C ASP A 390 -1.47 8.92 -5.15
N ALA A 391 -2.48 9.79 -5.13
CA ALA A 391 -3.14 10.26 -3.90
C ALA A 391 -4.15 9.23 -3.34
N VAL A 392 -4.23 8.08 -3.99
CA VAL A 392 -5.33 7.14 -3.94
C VAL A 392 -4.79 5.74 -3.61
N ALA A 393 -3.91 5.66 -2.61
CA ALA A 393 -3.62 4.39 -1.95
C ALA A 393 -4.81 3.85 -1.12
N ASP A 394 -5.93 4.60 -1.08
CA ASP A 394 -7.16 4.27 -0.34
C ASP A 394 -8.42 4.11 -1.24
N VAL A 395 -8.35 4.24 -2.57
CA VAL A 395 -9.55 4.03 -3.43
C VAL A 395 -9.58 2.58 -3.91
N THR A 396 -10.33 1.82 -3.11
CA THR A 396 -11.32 0.79 -3.50
C THR A 396 -10.76 -0.40 -4.29
N PHE A 397 -10.51 -1.55 -3.66
CA PHE A 397 -11.54 -2.53 -3.27
C PHE A 397 -12.66 -2.65 -4.28
N ASP A 398 -12.87 -3.87 -4.79
CA ASP A 398 -14.02 -4.26 -5.60
C ASP A 398 -15.30 -3.53 -5.14
N HIS A 399 -15.88 -2.74 -6.04
CA HIS A 399 -17.06 -1.93 -5.76
C HIS A 399 -18.30 -2.78 -5.43
N SER A 400 -18.27 -4.09 -5.66
CA SER A 400 -19.31 -5.00 -5.21
C SER A 400 -19.43 -5.04 -3.67
N ALA A 401 -18.32 -4.86 -2.95
CA ALA A 401 -18.27 -4.93 -1.50
C ALA A 401 -18.95 -3.73 -0.83
N PHE A 402 -18.93 -2.55 -1.45
CA PHE A 402 -19.44 -1.31 -0.86
C PHE A 402 -20.97 -1.18 -0.83
N ASN A 403 -21.70 -2.12 -1.45
CA ASN A 403 -23.16 -2.11 -1.42
C ASN A 403 -23.76 -2.89 -0.24
N HIS A 404 -22.95 -3.43 0.68
CA HIS A 404 -23.49 -4.12 1.85
C HIS A 404 -24.06 -3.09 2.86
N PRO A 405 -25.35 -3.16 3.25
CA PRO A 405 -25.95 -2.20 4.18
C PRO A 405 -25.19 -2.08 5.52
N ALA A 406 -24.68 -3.22 6.02
CA ALA A 406 -23.89 -3.27 7.25
C ALA A 406 -22.54 -2.51 7.18
N LEU A 407 -21.98 -2.27 5.99
CA LEU A 407 -20.78 -1.43 5.86
C LEU A 407 -21.09 0.03 6.17
N ALA A 408 -22.22 0.55 5.72
CA ALA A 408 -22.57 1.96 5.93
C ALA A 408 -22.70 2.31 7.42
N GLU A 409 -23.36 1.45 8.20
CA GLU A 409 -23.62 1.71 9.63
C GLU A 409 -22.42 1.44 10.55
N ARG A 410 -21.54 0.50 10.19
CA ARG A 410 -20.46 -0.01 11.07
C ARG A 410 -19.05 0.36 10.60
N SER A 411 -18.91 0.99 9.42
CA SER A 411 -17.62 1.36 8.80
C SER A 411 -16.68 2.11 9.75
N ALA A 412 -17.20 3.01 10.59
CA ALA A 412 -16.40 3.77 11.54
C ALA A 412 -15.70 2.89 12.59
N GLY A 413 -16.34 1.79 13.02
CA GLY A 413 -15.77 0.83 13.98
C GLY A 413 -14.70 -0.09 13.37
N TRP A 414 -14.68 -0.21 12.04
CA TRP A 414 -13.75 -1.06 11.32
C TRP A 414 -12.53 -0.32 10.76
N GLN A 415 -12.47 1.02 10.89
CA GLN A 415 -11.28 1.78 10.53
C GLN A 415 -10.09 1.41 11.44
N PRO A 416 -8.87 1.24 10.89
CA PRO A 416 -8.48 1.46 9.48
C PRO A 416 -8.63 0.23 8.57
N TRP A 417 -9.17 -0.88 9.05
CA TRP A 417 -9.22 -2.19 8.38
C TRP A 417 -10.48 -2.43 7.54
N LEU A 418 -11.09 -1.36 7.01
CA LEU A 418 -12.37 -1.45 6.28
C LEU A 418 -12.27 -2.41 5.07
N ALA A 419 -11.16 -2.33 4.36
CA ALA A 419 -10.73 -3.26 3.32
C ALA A 419 -10.89 -4.74 3.72
N TYR A 420 -10.32 -5.13 4.85
CA TYR A 420 -10.38 -6.50 5.35
C TYR A 420 -11.80 -6.90 5.74
N ALA A 421 -12.53 -6.01 6.42
CA ALA A 421 -13.92 -6.23 6.80
C ALA A 421 -14.79 -6.47 5.55
N ALA A 422 -14.66 -5.63 4.53
CA ALA A 422 -15.36 -5.75 3.25
C ALA A 422 -15.09 -7.12 2.60
N ARG A 423 -13.83 -7.55 2.57
CA ARG A 423 -13.47 -8.86 2.00
C ARG A 423 -14.11 -10.04 2.74
N HIS A 424 -14.23 -9.96 4.06
CA HIS A 424 -14.94 -10.96 4.85
C HIS A 424 -16.45 -10.96 4.54
N LEU A 425 -17.06 -9.79 4.32
CA LEU A 425 -18.47 -9.67 3.99
C LEU A 425 -18.80 -10.20 2.58
N ASP A 426 -17.94 -9.97 1.58
CA ASP A 426 -18.14 -10.52 0.22
C ASP A 426 -18.23 -12.05 0.22
N SER A 427 -17.53 -12.69 1.17
CA SER A 427 -17.56 -14.14 1.35
C SER A 427 -18.90 -14.68 1.86
N LEU A 428 -19.78 -13.81 2.37
CA LEU A 428 -21.17 -14.18 2.69
C LEU A 428 -22.00 -14.31 1.41
N ASN A 429 -21.93 -13.31 0.53
CA ASN A 429 -22.75 -13.26 -0.69
C ASN A 429 -22.47 -14.44 -1.64
N HIS A 430 -21.20 -14.87 -1.76
CA HIS A 430 -20.83 -15.99 -2.62
C HIS A 430 -21.29 -17.37 -2.10
N ASN A 431 -21.63 -17.49 -0.82
CA ASN A 431 -22.13 -18.75 -0.24
C ASN A 431 -23.66 -18.90 -0.36
N GLU A 432 -24.41 -17.80 -0.58
CA GLU A 432 -25.86 -17.88 -0.80
C GLU A 432 -26.22 -18.33 -2.23
N GLU A 433 -25.34 -18.13 -3.22
CA GLU A 433 -25.55 -18.59 -4.60
C GLU A 433 -25.18 -20.07 -4.84
N THR A 434 -24.67 -20.77 -3.81
CA THR A 434 -24.21 -22.17 -3.92
C THR A 434 -24.93 -23.15 -2.97
N SER A 435 -26.03 -22.73 -2.32
CA SER A 435 -26.87 -23.59 -1.47
C SER A 435 -28.23 -23.90 -2.07
#